data_AF-A0A7V9V8X9-F1
#
_entry.id   AF-A0A7V9V8X9-F1
#
_cell.length_a   1.000
_cell.length_b   1.000
_cell.length_c   1.000
_cell.angle_alpha   90.00
_cell.angle_beta   90.00
_cell.angle_gamma   90.00
#
_symmetry.space_group_name_H-M   'P 1'
#
loop_
_entity.id
_entity.type
_entity.pdbx_description
1 polymer ?
#
loop_
_entity_poly.entity_id
_entity_poly.type
_entity_poly.pdbx_seq_one_letter_code
_entity_poly.pdbx_strand_id
1 'polypeptide(L)' 'MPSRKAEELRSLDDGELERRVAEAKQELFNLRFQVVTGQLDNNARISQVKKDVARMNTLLREREIAEAESLEGASDV' A
#
# COMPACT_ATOMS: atom_id res chain seq x y z
N MET A 1 -3.63 -13.01 10.89
CA MET A 1 -4.20 -13.44 9.59
C MET A 1 -3.42 -12.75 8.48
N PRO A 2 -2.95 -13.47 7.45
CA PRO A 2 -1.89 -12.99 6.58
C PRO A 2 -2.45 -11.87 5.71
N SER A 3 -2.04 -10.66 6.05
CA SER A 3 -2.05 -9.57 5.10
C SER A 3 -1.06 -9.87 3.97
N ARG A 4 -1.19 -9.24 2.79
CA ARG A 4 -0.21 -9.41 1.69
C ARG A 4 1.21 -9.47 2.27
N LYS A 5 1.91 -10.58 2.04
CA LYS A 5 3.21 -10.82 2.67
C LYS A 5 4.15 -9.70 2.20
N ALA A 6 4.92 -9.14 3.13
CA ALA A 6 5.83 -8.04 2.81
C ALA A 6 6.79 -8.42 1.67
N GLU A 7 7.19 -9.69 1.60
CA GLU A 7 8.01 -10.27 0.53
C GLU A 7 7.35 -10.16 -0.85
N GLU A 8 6.04 -10.44 -0.96
CA GLU A 8 5.28 -10.34 -2.21
C GLU A 8 5.09 -8.89 -2.67
N LEU A 9 5.16 -7.92 -1.74
CA LEU A 9 5.09 -6.51 -2.08
C LEU A 9 6.46 -5.97 -2.51
N ARG A 10 7.55 -6.47 -1.91
CA ARG A 10 8.93 -6.08 -2.25
C ARG A 10 9.38 -6.58 -3.62
N SER A 11 8.83 -7.69 -4.11
CA SER A 11 9.16 -8.24 -5.42
C SER A 11 8.45 -7.54 -6.59
N LEU A 12 7.58 -6.57 -6.32
CA LEU A 12 6.82 -5.84 -7.35
C LEU A 12 7.59 -4.63 -7.85
N ASP A 13 7.33 -4.28 -9.10
CA ASP A 13 7.74 -3.01 -9.69
C ASP A 13 6.98 -1.83 -9.05
N ASP A 14 7.58 -0.63 -9.10
CA ASP A 14 6.99 0.58 -8.54
C ASP A 14 5.64 0.92 -9.18
N GLY A 15 5.53 0.80 -10.51
CA GLY A 15 4.27 1.06 -11.20
C GLY A 15 3.15 0.07 -10.83
N GLU A 16 3.52 -1.19 -10.57
CA GLU A 16 2.57 -2.20 -10.12
C GLU A 16 2.15 -1.99 -8.65
N LEU A 17 3.06 -1.48 -7.81
CA LEU A 17 2.76 -1.06 -6.44
C LEU A 17 1.76 0.10 -6.42
N GLU A 18 1.97 1.13 -7.24
CA GLU A 18 1.04 2.26 -7.36
C GLU A 18 -0.35 1.83 -7.84
N ARG A 19 -0.40 0.97 -8.87
CA ARG A 19 -1.67 0.42 -9.37
C ARG A 19 -2.43 -0.30 -8.26
N ARG A 20 -1.73 -1.14 -7.48
CA ARG A 20 -2.33 -1.87 -6.35
C ARG A 20 -2.78 -0.96 -5.21
N VAL A 21 -2.07 0.16 -4.97
CA VAL A 21 -2.53 1.19 -4.03
C VAL A 21 -3.84 1.81 -4.50
N ALA A 22 -3.97 2.11 -5.80
CA ALA A 22 -5.20 2.66 -6.36
C ALA A 22 -6.38 1.67 -6.23
N GLU A 23 -6.18 0.40 -6.59
CA GLU A 23 -7.19 -0.65 -6.44
C GLU A 23 -7.63 -0.82 -4.97
N ALA A 24 -6.69 -0.87 -4.03
CA ALA A 24 -6.98 -1.01 -2.62
C ALA A 24 -7.72 0.22 -2.04
N LYS A 25 -7.44 1.43 -2.53
CA LYS A 25 -8.19 2.65 -2.18
C LYS A 25 -9.63 2.58 -2.70
N GLN A 26 -9.84 2.08 -3.92
CA GLN A 26 -11.18 1.89 -4.47
C GLN A 26 -11.98 0.84 -3.68
N GLU A 27 -11.35 -0.27 -3.31
CA GLU A 27 -11.95 -1.28 -2.43
C GLU A 27 -12.33 -0.66 -1.08
N LEU A 28 -11.45 0.12 -0.47
CA LEU A 28 -11.74 0.80 0.80
C LEU A 28 -12.92 1.78 0.68
N PHE A 29 -13.05 2.48 -0.44
CA PHE A 29 -14.20 3.36 -0.70
C PHE A 29 -15.50 2.56 -0.76
N ASN A 30 -15.52 1.46 -1.51
CA ASN A 30 -16.68 0.57 -1.62
C ASN A 30 -17.07 -0.03 -0.26
N LEU A 31 -16.08 -0.48 0.52
CA LEU A 31 -16.31 -1.03 1.86
C LEU A 31 -16.86 0.04 2.81
N ARG A 32 -16.38 1.29 2.74
CA ARG A 32 -16.94 2.39 3.54
C ARG A 32 -18.38 2.69 3.15
N PHE A 33 -18.72 2.62 1.87
CA PHE A 33 -20.09 2.76 1.41
C PHE A 33 -20.99 1.63 1.96
N GLN A 34 -20.51 0.39 1.91
CA GLN A 34 -21.22 -0.77 2.46
C GLN A 34 -21.44 -0.69 3.98
N VAL A 35 -20.51 -0.08 4.74
CA VAL A 35 -20.73 0.22 6.17
C VAL A 35 -21.91 1.15 6.35
N VAL A 36 -21.97 2.22 5.55
CA VAL A 36 -23.03 3.23 5.65
C VAL A 36 -24.38 2.65 5.27
N THR A 37 -24.44 1.76 4.28
CA THR A 37 -25.69 1.05 3.91
C THR A 37 -26.08 -0.06 4.88
N GLY A 38 -25.22 -0.39 5.86
CA GLY A 38 -25.48 -1.45 6.84
C GLY A 38 -25.43 -2.87 6.27
N GLN A 39 -24.91 -3.06 5.06
CA GLN A 39 -24.85 -4.36 4.36
C GLN A 39 -23.45 -4.99 4.42
N LEU A 40 -22.59 -4.54 5.33
CA LEU A 40 -21.22 -5.06 5.41
C LEU A 40 -21.15 -6.32 6.28
N ASP A 41 -20.95 -7.47 5.63
CA ASP A 41 -20.77 -8.75 6.32
C ASP A 41 -19.43 -8.85 7.08
N ASN A 42 -18.36 -8.21 6.57
CA ASN A 42 -17.01 -8.38 7.11
C ASN A 42 -16.30 -7.04 7.41
N ASN A 43 -16.46 -6.56 8.65
CA ASN A 43 -15.78 -5.35 9.15
C ASN A 43 -14.25 -5.53 9.23
N ALA A 44 -13.76 -6.75 9.51
CA ALA A 44 -12.32 -7.01 9.60
C ALA A 44 -11.59 -6.69 8.29
N ARG A 45 -12.27 -6.82 7.14
CA ARG A 45 -11.73 -6.50 5.81
C ARG A 45 -11.29 -5.03 5.70
N ILE A 46 -12.03 -4.09 6.29
CA ILE A 46 -11.67 -2.66 6.28
C ILE A 46 -10.30 -2.44 6.94
N SER A 47 -10.11 -3.05 8.10
CA SER A 47 -8.86 -2.93 8.86
C SER A 47 -7.69 -3.56 8.10
N GLN A 48 -7.94 -4.64 7.35
CA GLN A 48 -6.94 -5.33 6.55
C GLN A 48 -6.51 -4.50 5.34
N VAL A 49 -7.48 -4.00 4.56
CA VAL A 49 -7.24 -3.14 3.39
C VAL A 49 -6.50 -1.87 3.79
N LYS A 50 -6.86 -1.25 4.92
CA LYS A 50 -6.11 -0.09 5.47
C LYS A 50 -4.64 -0.42 5.75
N LYS A 51 -4.37 -1.57 6.39
CA LYS A 51 -3.00 -2.00 6.68
C LYS A 51 -2.22 -2.35 5.41
N ASP A 52 -2.90 -2.88 4.38
CA ASP A 52 -2.28 -3.19 3.10
C ASP A 52 -1.88 -1.91 2.36
N VAL A 53 -2.76 -0.90 2.30
CA VAL A 53 -2.42 0.42 1.74
C VAL A 53 -1.24 1.07 2.48
N ALA A 54 -1.24 1.01 3.82
CA ALA A 54 -0.14 1.56 4.61
C ALA A 54 1.20 0.88 4.27
N ARG A 55 1.24 -0.46 4.20
CA ARG A 55 2.45 -1.22 3.85
C ARG A 55 2.97 -0.89 2.46
N MET A 56 2.09 -0.77 1.47
CA MET A 56 2.49 -0.41 0.10
C MET A 56 3.09 0.99 0.04
N ASN A 57 2.46 1.97 0.71
CA ASN A 57 3.00 3.33 0.78
C ASN A 57 4.35 3.39 1.50
N THR A 58 4.53 2.60 2.57
CA THR A 58 5.82 2.53 3.27
C THR A 58 6.91 1.99 2.35
N LEU A 59 6.65 0.96 1.55
CA LEU A 59 7.62 0.42 0.60
C LEU A 59 7.99 1.41 -0.52
N LEU A 60 6.99 2.11 -1.08
CA LEU A 60 7.26 3.18 -2.05
C LEU A 60 8.16 4.25 -1.42
N ARG A 61 7.87 4.65 -0.18
CA ARG A 61 8.69 5.64 0.53
C ARG A 61 10.10 5.13 0.86
N GLU A 62 10.25 3.87 1.24
CA GLU A 62 11.56 3.24 1.45
C GLU A 62 12.41 3.29 0.16
N ARG A 63 11.79 3.05 -1.01
CA ARG A 63 12.47 3.14 -2.32
C ARG A 63 12.85 4.56 -2.68
N GLU A 64 11.94 5.53 -2.52
CA GLU A 64 12.22 6.95 -2.74
C GLU A 64 13.38 7.45 -1.87
N ILE A 65 13.45 7.04 -0.61
CA ILE A 65 14.54 7.41 0.30
C ILE A 65 15.87 6.81 -0.16
N ALA A 66 15.88 5.52 -0.55
CA ALA A 66 17.08 4.87 -1.05
C ALA A 66 17.59 5.53 -2.36
N GLU A 67 16.69 5.92 -3.26
CA GLU A 67 17.03 6.69 -4.45
C GLU A 67 17.63 8.06 -4.09
N ALA A 68 17.01 8.79 -3.16
CA ALA A 68 17.50 10.09 -2.71
C ALA A 68 18.90 10.01 -2.05
N GLU A 69 19.13 9.01 -1.18
CA GLU A 69 20.44 8.77 -0.56
C GLU A 69 21.51 8.45 -1.61
N SER A 70 21.16 7.70 -2.67
CA SER A 70 22.08 7.40 -3.76
C SER A 70 22.46 8.64 -4.60
N LEU A 71 21.58 9.64 -4.66
CA LEU A 71 21.81 10.89 -5.39
C LEU A 71 22.68 11.88 -4.58
N GLU A 72 22.52 11.95 -3.26
CA GLU A 72 23.34 12.80 -2.40
C GLU A 72 24.81 12.35 -2.39
N GLY A 73 25.08 11.04 -2.33
CA GLY A 73 26.45 10.50 -2.36
C GLY A 73 27.25 10.79 -3.64
N ALA A 74 26.59 11.19 -4.74
CA ALA A 74 27.24 11.60 -5.98
C ALA A 74 27.68 13.07 -6.01
N SER A 75 27.28 13.87 -5.01
CA SER A 75 27.61 15.30 -4.91
C SER A 75 28.79 15.61 -3.98
N ASP A 76 29.27 14.62 -3.23
CA ASP A 76 30.38 14.72 -2.26
C ASP A 76 31.75 14.23 -2.79
N VAL A 77 31.93 14.06 -4.11
CA VAL A 77 33.22 13.71 -4.77
C VAL A 77 33.55 14.73 -5.85
#